data_AF-A0A7X5VB91-F1
#
_entry.id   AF-A0A7X5VB91-F1
#
_cell.length_a   1.000
_cell.length_b   1.000
_cell.length_c   1.000
_cell.angle_alpha   90.00
_cell.angle_beta   90.00
_cell.angle_gamma   90.00
#
_symmetry.space_group_name_H-M   'P 1'
#
loop_
_entity.id
_entity.type
_entity.pdbx_description
1 polymer ?
#
loop_
_entity_poly.entity_id
_entity_poly.type
_entity_poly.pdbx_seq_one_letter_code
_entity_poly.pdbx_strand_id
1 'polypeptide(L)'
;MTEHDRTQLGAYALGALEPAEAAEVDAHLATCAECRDELAELTELKELLGEVPPEAFLEGPPEGGDLLLQRTLREVRPRKRRSRWLLIAAAAVVVAGALGGGVALGRATAPEETNQPVAGAKQVTTSDSATGATMAATVEPRSGWTWVRVQVKGLKAGDQCEMVITDKTGETWIAGSWLVSEKAAKDGSTFGGGVVIPPDQVRSVEIRTVQGKHVVTATI
;
A
#
# COMPACT_ATOMS: atom_id res chain seq x y z
N MET A 1 5.15 44.91 -12.32
CA MET A 1 5.33 43.47 -12.53
C MET A 1 5.21 42.88 -11.14
N THR A 2 3.98 42.57 -10.74
CA THR A 2 3.66 42.13 -9.38
C THR A 2 4.31 40.77 -9.20
N GLU A 3 5.15 40.62 -8.18
CA GLU A 3 5.84 39.36 -7.91
C GLU A 3 4.79 38.39 -7.33
N HIS A 4 4.54 37.29 -8.03
CA HIS A 4 3.59 36.26 -7.60
C HIS A 4 4.31 35.25 -6.73
N ASP A 5 4.19 35.36 -5.41
CA ASP A 5 4.68 34.31 -4.52
C ASP A 5 3.69 33.13 -4.47
N ARG A 6 3.92 32.16 -5.36
CA ARG A 6 3.11 30.94 -5.47
C ARG A 6 3.20 30.06 -4.22
N THR A 7 4.23 30.25 -3.39
CA THR A 7 4.40 29.52 -2.12
C THR A 7 3.35 29.93 -1.10
N GLN A 8 3.08 31.24 -1.00
CA GLN A 8 2.06 31.78 -0.11
C GLN A 8 0.65 31.36 -0.52
N LEU A 9 0.37 31.24 -1.82
CA LEU A 9 -0.93 30.76 -2.32
C LEU A 9 -1.25 29.32 -1.90
N GLY A 10 -0.25 28.43 -1.94
CA GLY A 10 -0.41 27.05 -1.45
C GLY A 10 -0.67 26.99 0.05
N ALA A 11 0.08 27.77 0.84
CA ALA A 11 -0.14 27.87 2.27
C ALA A 11 -1.52 28.47 2.61
N TYR A 12 -1.97 29.47 1.85
CA TYR A 12 -3.30 30.06 1.95
C TYR A 12 -4.40 29.02 1.68
N ALA A 13 -4.31 28.26 0.59
CA ALA A 13 -5.28 27.22 0.23
C ALA A 13 -5.40 26.12 1.31
N LEU A 14 -4.30 25.83 2.01
CA LEU A 14 -4.24 24.86 3.10
C LEU A 14 -4.66 25.45 4.46
N GLY A 15 -4.88 26.76 4.56
CA GLY A 15 -5.19 27.45 5.82
C GLY A 15 -4.02 27.50 6.80
N ALA A 16 -2.78 27.49 6.28
CA ALA A 16 -1.54 27.42 7.06
C ALA A 16 -0.87 28.80 7.28
N LEU A 17 -1.48 29.89 6.82
CA LEU A 17 -0.98 31.25 7.00
C LEU A 17 -1.48 31.87 8.30
N GLU A 18 -0.65 32.74 8.89
CA GLU A 18 -1.09 33.60 10.00
C GLU A 18 -2.13 34.63 9.50
N PRO A 19 -3.02 35.14 10.36
CA PRO A 19 -4.10 36.04 9.95
C PRO A 19 -3.62 37.31 9.21
N ALA A 20 -2.44 37.82 9.57
CA ALA A 20 -1.84 38.97 8.91
C ALA A 20 -1.38 38.65 7.48
N GLU A 21 -0.77 37.49 7.27
CA GLU A 21 -0.30 37.03 5.96
C GLU A 21 -1.47 36.66 5.05
N ALA A 22 -2.52 36.06 5.60
CA ALA A 22 -3.75 35.77 4.86
C ALA A 22 -4.41 37.05 4.31
N ALA A 23 -4.43 38.13 5.10
CA ALA A 23 -4.98 39.42 4.67
C ALA A 23 -4.17 40.05 3.51
N GLU A 24 -2.85 39.83 3.46
CA GLU A 24 -2.02 40.28 2.34
C GLU A 24 -2.34 39.50 1.06
N VAL A 25 -2.52 38.18 1.17
CA VAL A 25 -2.94 37.33 0.05
C VAL A 25 -4.35 37.70 -0.43
N ASP A 26 -5.29 37.98 0.48
CA ASP A 26 -6.64 38.44 0.14
C ASP A 26 -6.61 39.75 -0.68
N ALA A 27 -5.80 40.72 -0.25
CA ALA A 27 -5.64 41.98 -0.97
C ALA A 27 -5.07 41.77 -2.38
N HIS A 28 -4.14 40.83 -2.55
CA HIS A 28 -3.60 40.46 -3.85
C HIS A 28 -4.64 39.74 -4.74
N LEU A 29 -5.37 38.77 -4.18
CA LEU A 29 -6.44 38.04 -4.87
C LEU A 29 -7.58 38.95 -5.34
N ALA A 30 -7.83 40.07 -4.66
CA ALA A 30 -8.81 41.06 -5.11
C ALA A 30 -8.43 41.68 -6.47
N THR A 31 -7.14 41.76 -6.79
CA THR A 31 -6.64 42.48 -7.97
C THR A 31 -6.03 41.58 -9.06
N CYS A 32 -5.71 40.33 -8.74
CA CYS A 32 -5.06 39.40 -9.66
C CYS A 32 -5.97 38.23 -10.08
N ALA A 33 -6.36 38.19 -11.36
CA ALA A 33 -7.14 37.07 -11.90
C ALA A 33 -6.35 35.76 -11.96
N GLU A 34 -5.09 35.80 -12.39
CA GLU A 34 -4.23 34.61 -12.51
C GLU A 34 -4.07 33.88 -11.18
N CYS A 35 -3.88 34.60 -10.07
CA CYS A 35 -3.80 33.99 -8.76
C CYS A 35 -5.15 33.45 -8.25
N ARG A 36 -6.29 34.01 -8.68
CA ARG A 36 -7.60 33.43 -8.35
C ARG A 36 -7.83 32.12 -9.09
N ASP A 37 -7.44 32.06 -10.36
CA ASP A 37 -7.53 30.84 -11.16
C ASP A 37 -6.62 29.74 -10.56
N GLU A 38 -5.38 30.09 -10.19
CA GLU A 38 -4.47 29.16 -9.53
C GLU A 38 -5.00 28.68 -8.16
N LEU A 39 -5.60 29.57 -7.35
CA LEU A 39 -6.22 29.18 -6.09
C LEU A 39 -7.38 28.20 -6.30
N ALA A 40 -8.18 28.38 -7.36
CA ALA A 40 -9.25 27.46 -7.70
C ALA A 40 -8.70 26.06 -8.05
N GLU A 41 -7.66 25.99 -8.88
CA GLU A 41 -6.99 24.73 -9.23
C GLU A 41 -6.43 24.01 -7.98
N LEU A 42 -5.79 24.76 -7.08
CA LEU A 42 -5.24 24.21 -5.83
C LEU A 42 -6.35 23.71 -4.89
N THR A 43 -7.50 24.39 -4.86
CA THR A 43 -8.64 24.00 -4.02
C THR A 43 -9.31 22.74 -4.55
N GLU A 44 -9.47 22.62 -5.86
CA GLU A 44 -10.00 21.40 -6.50
C GLU A 44 -9.10 20.18 -6.22
N LEU A 45 -7.78 20.35 -6.32
CA LEU A 45 -6.83 19.29 -5.97
C LEU A 45 -6.93 18.89 -4.48
N LYS A 46 -7.09 19.86 -3.58
CA LYS A 46 -7.26 19.62 -2.14
C LYS A 46 -8.53 18.83 -1.86
N GLU A 47 -9.63 19.13 -2.54
CA GLU A 47 -10.89 18.40 -2.40
C GLU A 47 -10.73 16.94 -2.85
N LEU A 48 -10.11 16.70 -4.00
CA LEU A 48 -9.82 15.35 -4.50
C LEU A 48 -8.92 14.56 -3.54
N LEU A 49 -7.91 15.20 -2.94
CA LEU A 49 -7.06 14.57 -1.91
C LEU A 49 -7.83 14.27 -0.62
N GLY A 50 -8.90 15.02 -0.32
CA GLY A 50 -9.78 14.78 0.83
C GLY A 50 -10.68 13.54 0.68
N GLU A 51 -10.90 13.06 -0.55
CA GLU A 51 -11.68 11.84 -0.82
C GLU A 51 -10.88 10.55 -0.59
N VAL A 52 -9.57 10.67 -0.32
CA VAL A 52 -8.70 9.51 -0.07
C VAL A 52 -9.14 8.81 1.22
N PRO A 53 -9.49 7.51 1.16
CA PRO A 53 -9.99 6.79 2.32
C PRO A 53 -8.87 6.57 3.36
N PRO A 54 -9.19 6.53 4.68
CA PRO A 54 -8.23 6.27 5.76
C PRO A 54 -7.32 5.06 5.51
N GLU A 55 -7.86 4.02 4.87
CA GLU A 55 -7.16 2.77 4.55
C GLU A 55 -6.07 2.92 3.48
N ALA A 56 -6.09 4.02 2.70
CA ALA A 56 -5.05 4.36 1.72
C ALA A 56 -3.90 5.18 2.34
N PHE A 57 -4.07 5.70 3.56
CA PHE A 57 -2.97 6.30 4.30
C PHE A 57 -2.10 5.16 4.84
N LEU A 58 -0.98 4.89 4.15
CA LEU A 58 0.08 4.05 4.68
C LEU A 58 0.54 4.63 6.04
N GLU A 59 0.85 3.79 7.03
CA GLU A 59 1.48 4.21 8.28
C GLU A 59 2.87 4.82 8.01
N GLY A 60 2.87 6.10 7.63
CA GLY A 60 4.05 6.86 7.25
C GLY A 60 4.70 6.40 5.93
N PRO A 61 5.64 7.20 5.41
CA PRO A 61 6.51 6.75 4.33
C PRO A 61 7.26 5.48 4.79
N PRO A 62 7.47 4.47 3.92
CA PRO A 62 8.28 3.30 4.25
C PRO A 62 9.68 3.73 4.71
N GLU A 63 10.35 2.92 5.54
CA GLU A 63 11.74 3.20 5.95
C GLU A 63 12.62 3.44 4.69
N GLY A 64 13.16 4.65 4.56
CA GLY A 64 13.94 5.09 3.38
C GLY A 64 13.13 5.79 2.27
N GLY A 65 11.85 6.08 2.48
CA GLY A 65 10.98 6.79 1.53
C GLY A 65 11.55 8.15 1.07
N ASP A 66 12.25 8.85 1.96
CA ASP A 66 12.94 10.11 1.63
C ASP A 66 14.04 9.92 0.57
N LEU A 67 14.78 8.81 0.61
CA LEU A 67 15.83 8.53 -0.36
C LEU A 67 15.24 8.18 -1.73
N LEU A 68 14.09 7.50 -1.76
CA LEU A 68 13.35 7.19 -2.98
C LEU A 68 12.73 8.46 -3.59
N LEU A 69 12.15 9.33 -2.76
CA LEU A 69 11.62 10.64 -3.18
C LEU A 69 12.75 11.53 -3.71
N GLN A 70 13.90 11.60 -3.02
CA GLN A 70 15.04 12.38 -3.50
C GLN A 70 15.63 11.85 -4.81
N ARG A 71 15.67 10.51 -5.00
CA ARG A 71 16.14 9.90 -6.25
C ARG A 71 15.17 10.21 -7.40
N THR A 72 13.87 10.02 -7.18
CA THR A 72 12.84 10.30 -8.19
C THR A 72 12.76 11.79 -8.55
N LEU A 73 12.79 12.70 -7.56
CA LEU A 73 12.85 14.15 -7.84
C LEU A 73 14.12 14.55 -8.57
N ARG A 74 15.25 13.87 -8.34
CA ARG A 74 16.51 14.11 -9.06
C ARG A 74 16.47 13.59 -10.49
N GLU A 75 15.70 12.54 -10.74
CA GLU A 75 15.48 11.93 -12.05
C GLU A 75 14.46 12.71 -12.89
N VAL A 76 13.44 13.28 -12.24
CA VAL A 76 12.40 14.12 -12.87
C VAL A 76 12.86 15.58 -13.01
N ARG A 77 13.93 16.00 -12.32
CA ARG A 77 14.44 17.38 -12.47
C ARG A 77 14.86 17.61 -13.93
N PRO A 78 14.17 18.49 -14.67
CA PRO A 78 14.50 18.69 -16.08
C PRO A 78 15.90 19.29 -16.14
N ARG A 79 16.83 18.55 -16.74
CA ARG A 79 18.18 19.05 -17.03
C ARG A 79 18.04 20.19 -18.03
N LYS A 80 17.97 21.42 -17.52
CA LYS A 80 17.89 22.65 -18.31
C LYS A 80 18.98 22.63 -19.39
N ARG A 81 18.55 22.88 -20.63
CA ARG A 81 19.31 23.01 -21.88
C ARG A 81 19.78 21.72 -22.57
N ARG A 82 18.94 21.16 -23.44
CA ARG A 82 19.20 21.24 -24.89
C ARG A 82 18.02 20.75 -25.74
N SER A 83 17.78 21.52 -26.79
CA SER A 83 17.11 21.15 -28.02
C SER A 83 15.57 21.08 -28.00
N ARG A 84 14.99 22.22 -28.39
CA ARG A 84 13.59 22.43 -28.78
C ARG A 84 13.11 21.54 -29.95
N TRP A 85 13.95 20.64 -30.45
CA TRP A 85 13.68 19.75 -31.58
C TRP A 85 13.13 18.37 -31.18
N LEU A 86 13.13 18.01 -29.89
CA LEU A 86 12.58 16.73 -29.42
C LEU A 86 11.06 16.78 -29.13
N LEU A 87 10.44 17.97 -29.14
CA LEU A 87 9.04 18.14 -28.75
C LEU A 87 8.03 17.70 -29.82
N ILE A 88 8.43 17.55 -31.09
CA ILE A 88 7.52 17.12 -32.17
C ILE A 88 7.40 15.59 -32.22
N ALA A 89 8.40 14.83 -31.76
CA ALA A 89 8.34 13.36 -31.76
C ALA A 89 7.57 12.78 -30.56
N ALA A 90 7.38 13.54 -29.49
CA ALA A 90 6.76 13.06 -28.25
C ALA A 90 5.22 13.00 -28.29
N ALA A 91 4.56 13.81 -29.14
CA ALA A 91 3.10 13.88 -29.16
C ALA A 91 2.42 12.62 -29.72
N ALA A 92 3.08 11.88 -30.61
CA ALA A 92 2.50 10.67 -31.21
C ALA A 92 2.60 9.43 -30.31
N VAL A 93 3.56 9.38 -29.38
CA VAL A 93 3.77 8.22 -28.49
C VAL A 93 2.84 8.26 -27.27
N VAL A 94 2.44 9.45 -26.82
CA VAL A 94 1.60 9.62 -25.62
C VAL A 94 0.17 9.14 -25.83
N VAL A 95 -0.40 9.32 -27.04
CA VAL A 95 -1.79 8.89 -27.30
C VAL A 95 -1.90 7.35 -27.39
N ALA A 96 -0.87 6.65 -27.89
CA ALA A 96 -0.83 5.19 -27.89
C ALA A 96 -0.49 4.59 -26.52
N GLY A 97 0.31 5.29 -25.71
CA GLY A 97 0.67 4.86 -24.35
C GLY A 97 -0.44 4.99 -23.31
N ALA A 98 -1.34 5.98 -23.47
CA ALA A 98 -2.36 6.29 -22.47
C ALA A 98 -3.50 5.26 -22.36
N LEU A 99 -3.77 4.46 -23.42
CA LEU A 99 -4.87 3.47 -23.40
C LEU A 99 -4.41 2.01 -23.28
N GLY A 100 -3.12 1.70 -23.51
CA GLY A 100 -2.60 0.33 -23.39
C GLY A 100 -1.28 0.19 -22.64
N GLY A 101 -0.46 1.25 -22.59
CA GLY A 101 0.86 1.23 -21.97
C GLY A 101 0.80 1.30 -20.44
N GLY A 102 -0.11 2.10 -19.86
CA GLY A 102 -0.20 2.28 -18.41
C GLY A 102 -0.55 1.00 -17.63
N VAL A 103 -1.38 0.12 -18.20
CA VAL A 103 -1.74 -1.17 -17.57
C VAL A 103 -0.63 -2.21 -17.73
N ALA A 104 0.12 -2.17 -18.83
CA ALA A 104 1.25 -3.08 -19.08
C ALA A 104 2.50 -2.66 -18.29
N LEU A 105 2.81 -1.35 -18.26
CA LEU A 105 3.86 -0.79 -17.42
C LEU A 105 3.50 -0.91 -15.94
N GLY A 106 2.24 -0.66 -15.56
CA GLY A 106 1.78 -0.90 -14.18
C GLY A 106 1.87 -2.35 -13.74
N ARG A 107 1.79 -3.34 -14.66
CA ARG A 107 2.07 -4.76 -14.37
C ARG A 107 3.55 -5.14 -14.41
N ALA A 108 4.38 -4.39 -15.14
CA ALA A 108 5.82 -4.61 -15.22
C ALA A 108 6.62 -3.83 -14.17
N THR A 109 6.03 -2.77 -13.59
CA THR A 109 6.59 -1.94 -12.51
C THR A 109 5.78 -2.04 -11.22
N ALA A 110 4.68 -2.80 -11.19
CA ALA A 110 4.29 -3.43 -9.95
C ALA A 110 5.55 -4.15 -9.48
N PRO A 111 6.07 -3.85 -8.27
CA PRO A 111 7.10 -4.71 -7.73
C PRO A 111 6.50 -6.11 -7.83
N GLU A 112 7.11 -6.96 -8.65
CA GLU A 112 7.07 -8.37 -8.40
C GLU A 112 7.31 -8.46 -6.90
N GLU A 113 6.34 -9.00 -6.14
CA GLU A 113 6.51 -9.28 -4.73
C GLU A 113 7.77 -10.13 -4.69
N THR A 114 8.90 -9.45 -4.55
CA THR A 114 10.19 -10.04 -4.41
C THR A 114 10.03 -10.56 -3.00
N ASN A 115 9.74 -11.86 -2.92
CA ASN A 115 9.89 -12.70 -1.75
C ASN A 115 11.36 -12.63 -1.29
N GLN A 116 11.85 -11.42 -0.99
CA GLN A 116 13.04 -11.27 -0.21
C GLN A 116 12.66 -11.78 1.17
N PRO A 117 13.29 -12.88 1.62
CA PRO A 117 12.99 -13.41 2.94
C PRO A 117 13.26 -12.30 3.95
N VAL A 118 12.25 -11.93 4.73
CA VAL A 118 12.47 -11.08 5.90
C VAL A 118 13.52 -11.81 6.76
N ALA A 119 14.60 -11.13 7.13
CA ALA A 119 15.66 -11.73 7.91
C ALA A 119 15.09 -12.32 9.22
N GLY A 120 15.31 -13.62 9.45
CA GLY A 120 14.76 -14.34 10.60
C GLY A 120 13.35 -14.90 10.41
N ALA A 121 12.73 -14.74 9.24
CA ALA A 121 11.45 -15.39 8.94
C ALA A 121 11.61 -16.91 8.83
N LYS A 122 10.64 -17.64 9.39
CA LYS A 122 10.54 -19.10 9.26
C LYS A 122 9.40 -19.44 8.32
N GLN A 123 9.67 -20.29 7.33
CA GLN A 123 8.66 -20.75 6.39
C GLN A 123 8.50 -22.26 6.48
N VAL A 124 7.25 -22.72 6.56
CA VAL A 124 6.89 -24.14 6.60
C VAL A 124 5.76 -24.40 5.61
N THR A 125 5.89 -25.46 4.82
CA THR A 125 4.84 -25.92 3.92
C THR A 125 4.27 -27.23 4.44
N THR A 126 2.95 -27.34 4.46
CA THR A 126 2.19 -28.49 4.96
C THR A 126 1.02 -28.80 4.02
N SER A 127 0.55 -30.04 4.08
CA SER A 127 -0.62 -30.52 3.36
C SER A 127 -1.45 -31.40 4.28
N ASP A 128 -2.76 -31.20 4.33
CA ASP A 128 -3.69 -32.03 5.06
C ASP A 128 -4.35 -33.05 4.11
N SER A 129 -4.24 -34.33 4.43
CA SER A 129 -4.75 -35.41 3.56
C SER A 129 -6.26 -35.63 3.70
N ALA A 130 -6.88 -35.21 4.80
CA ALA A 130 -8.31 -35.37 5.03
C ALA A 130 -9.12 -34.28 4.34
N THR A 131 -8.61 -33.05 4.33
CA THR A 131 -9.26 -31.90 3.68
C THR A 131 -8.75 -31.67 2.25
N GLY A 132 -7.55 -32.15 1.92
CA GLY A 132 -6.86 -31.86 0.67
C GLY A 132 -6.27 -30.45 0.62
N ALA A 133 -6.33 -29.70 1.72
CA ALA A 133 -5.80 -28.35 1.79
C ALA A 133 -4.27 -28.35 1.88
N THR A 134 -3.64 -27.38 1.24
CA THR A 134 -2.19 -27.15 1.35
C THR A 134 -1.95 -25.74 1.83
N MET A 135 -0.92 -25.56 2.66
CA MET A 135 -0.58 -24.28 3.24
C MET A 135 0.94 -24.09 3.27
N ALA A 136 1.40 -22.94 2.81
CA ALA A 136 2.72 -22.42 3.14
C ALA A 136 2.54 -21.28 4.16
N ALA A 137 3.05 -21.48 5.38
CA ALA A 137 3.01 -20.50 6.45
C ALA A 137 4.40 -19.86 6.61
N THR A 138 4.44 -18.53 6.68
CA THR A 138 5.63 -17.72 6.93
C THR A 138 5.42 -16.91 8.19
N VAL A 139 6.27 -17.14 9.18
CA VAL A 139 6.32 -16.41 10.45
C VAL A 139 7.38 -15.34 10.32
N GLU A 140 6.97 -14.08 10.24
CA GLU A 140 7.83 -12.92 10.09
C GLU A 140 8.04 -12.23 11.46
N PRO A 141 9.29 -12.09 11.91
CA PRO A 141 9.58 -11.40 13.15
C PRO A 141 9.30 -9.90 13.04
N ARG A 142 8.65 -9.34 14.07
CA ARG A 142 8.48 -7.90 14.28
C ARG A 142 9.00 -7.53 15.67
N SER A 143 9.13 -6.24 15.95
CA SER A 143 9.69 -5.76 17.22
C SER A 143 8.76 -6.07 18.40
N GLY A 144 8.94 -7.25 19.01
CA GLY A 144 8.17 -7.72 20.17
C GLY A 144 6.86 -8.45 19.84
N TRP A 145 6.59 -8.73 18.57
CA TRP A 145 5.39 -9.42 18.11
C TRP A 145 5.65 -10.13 16.78
N THR A 146 4.65 -10.82 16.23
CA THR A 146 4.81 -11.64 15.03
C THR A 146 3.76 -11.30 13.98
N TRP A 147 4.20 -11.19 12.73
CA TRP A 147 3.29 -11.19 11.57
C TRP A 147 3.33 -12.57 10.91
N VAL A 148 2.18 -13.19 10.70
CA VAL A 148 2.08 -14.49 10.03
C VAL A 148 1.42 -14.30 8.67
N ARG A 149 2.03 -14.85 7.62
CA ARG A 149 1.48 -14.91 6.27
C ARG A 149 1.23 -16.37 5.90
N VAL A 150 0.07 -16.68 5.36
CA VAL A 150 -0.29 -18.02 4.87
C VAL A 150 -0.69 -17.95 3.41
N GLN A 151 -0.19 -18.87 2.60
CA GLN A 151 -0.69 -19.14 1.26
C GLN A 151 -1.41 -20.48 1.29
N VAL A 152 -2.73 -20.47 1.07
CA VAL A 152 -3.58 -21.65 1.28
C VAL A 152 -4.32 -22.02 -0.01
N LYS A 153 -4.37 -23.32 -0.31
CA LYS A 153 -5.16 -23.91 -1.41
C LYS A 153 -6.06 -25.01 -0.85
N GLY A 154 -7.10 -25.36 -1.61
CA GLY A 154 -8.07 -26.40 -1.21
C GLY A 154 -9.14 -25.92 -0.23
N LEU A 155 -9.37 -24.60 -0.15
CA LEU A 155 -10.49 -24.02 0.61
C LEU A 155 -11.80 -24.15 -0.17
N LYS A 156 -12.93 -24.20 0.53
CA LYS A 156 -14.27 -24.28 -0.09
C LYS A 156 -14.92 -22.89 -0.13
N ALA A 157 -15.51 -22.55 -1.27
CA ALA A 157 -16.23 -21.28 -1.42
C ALA A 157 -17.37 -21.18 -0.40
N GLY A 158 -17.51 -20.01 0.21
CA GLY A 158 -18.53 -19.74 1.23
C GLY A 158 -18.14 -20.12 2.66
N ASP A 159 -17.07 -20.88 2.86
CA ASP A 159 -16.58 -21.15 4.22
C ASP A 159 -16.06 -19.86 4.86
N GLN A 160 -16.38 -19.67 6.14
CA GLN A 160 -15.81 -18.61 6.97
C GLN A 160 -14.64 -19.22 7.74
N CYS A 161 -13.43 -18.82 7.40
CA CYS A 161 -12.19 -19.33 7.98
C CYS A 161 -11.57 -18.32 8.94
N GLU A 162 -10.79 -18.83 9.88
CA GLU A 162 -9.93 -18.07 10.78
C GLU A 162 -8.54 -18.69 10.84
N MET A 163 -7.55 -17.82 11.02
CA MET A 163 -6.15 -18.19 11.25
C MET A 163 -5.84 -18.10 12.74
N VAL A 164 -5.48 -19.22 13.32
CA VAL A 164 -5.21 -19.38 14.74
C VAL A 164 -3.74 -19.74 14.94
N ILE A 165 -3.05 -18.98 15.77
CA ILE A 165 -1.66 -19.20 16.13
C ILE A 165 -1.65 -19.74 17.55
N THR A 166 -0.97 -20.87 17.75
CA THR A 166 -0.74 -21.42 19.08
C THR A 166 0.71 -21.16 19.47
N ASP A 167 0.92 -20.66 20.68
CA ASP A 167 2.26 -20.48 21.23
C ASP A 167 2.81 -21.80 21.82
N LYS A 168 4.03 -21.77 22.34
CA LYS A 168 4.66 -22.91 23.02
C LYS A 168 4.02 -23.25 24.37
N THR A 169 3.29 -22.33 24.99
CA THR A 169 2.57 -22.56 26.26
C THR A 169 1.22 -23.27 26.04
N GLY A 170 0.69 -23.22 24.82
CA GLY A 170 -0.60 -23.76 24.41
C GLY A 170 -1.70 -22.71 24.31
N GLU A 171 -1.40 -21.43 24.53
CA GLU A 171 -2.34 -20.33 24.34
C GLU A 171 -2.58 -20.06 22.84
N THR A 172 -3.83 -19.79 22.48
CA THR A 172 -4.26 -19.58 21.10
C THR A 172 -4.66 -18.13 20.85
N TRP A 173 -4.22 -17.59 19.72
CA TRP A 173 -4.47 -16.22 19.28
C TRP A 173 -5.05 -16.23 17.86
N ILE A 174 -6.09 -15.44 17.62
CA ILE A 174 -6.67 -15.29 16.27
C ILE A 174 -5.95 -14.15 15.55
N ALA A 175 -5.28 -14.46 14.45
CA ALA A 175 -4.61 -13.46 13.62
C ALA A 175 -5.51 -12.86 12.54
N GLY A 176 -6.67 -13.45 12.28
CA GLY A 176 -7.65 -12.92 11.34
C GLY A 176 -8.72 -13.93 10.96
N SER A 177 -9.80 -13.44 10.37
CA SER A 177 -10.87 -14.26 9.80
C SER A 177 -11.32 -13.69 8.45
N TRP A 178 -11.85 -14.55 7.58
CA TRP A 178 -12.26 -14.17 6.23
C TRP A 178 -13.32 -15.12 5.67
N LEU A 179 -14.06 -14.63 4.67
CA LEU A 179 -14.93 -15.45 3.83
C LEU A 179 -14.16 -15.93 2.60
N VAL A 180 -14.24 -17.23 2.30
CA VAL A 180 -13.62 -17.80 1.10
C VAL A 180 -14.46 -17.46 -0.12
N SER A 181 -13.91 -16.66 -1.05
CA SER A 181 -14.54 -16.37 -2.34
C SER A 181 -14.42 -17.56 -3.31
N GLU A 182 -15.24 -17.57 -4.37
CA GLU A 182 -15.12 -18.53 -5.48
C GLU A 182 -13.71 -18.54 -6.10
N LYS A 183 -13.12 -17.36 -6.26
CA LYS A 183 -11.75 -17.21 -6.77
C LYS A 183 -10.74 -17.84 -5.83
N ALA A 184 -10.86 -17.58 -4.52
CA ALA A 184 -9.99 -18.15 -3.50
C ALA A 184 -10.07 -19.69 -3.44
N ALA A 185 -11.27 -20.24 -3.59
CA ALA A 185 -11.48 -21.68 -3.64
C ALA A 185 -10.79 -22.34 -4.85
N LYS A 186 -10.83 -21.66 -6.01
CA LYS A 186 -10.24 -22.16 -7.25
C LYS A 186 -8.71 -21.99 -7.33
N ASP A 187 -8.23 -20.79 -7.03
CA ASP A 187 -6.84 -20.40 -7.29
C ASP A 187 -5.95 -20.52 -6.03
N GLY A 188 -6.57 -20.63 -4.85
CA GLY A 188 -5.92 -20.37 -3.56
C GLY A 188 -5.95 -18.89 -3.21
N SER A 189 -5.49 -18.56 -2.00
CA SER A 189 -5.36 -17.18 -1.56
C SER A 189 -4.28 -17.02 -0.49
N THR A 190 -3.81 -15.79 -0.36
CA THR A 190 -2.83 -15.38 0.65
C THR A 190 -3.56 -14.58 1.72
N PHE A 191 -3.31 -14.89 2.98
CA PHE A 191 -3.83 -14.15 4.13
C PHE A 191 -2.68 -13.80 5.06
N GLY A 192 -2.83 -12.72 5.83
CA GLY A 192 -1.83 -12.32 6.80
C GLY A 192 -2.46 -11.68 8.02
N GLY A 193 -1.77 -11.76 9.15
CA GLY A 193 -2.26 -11.19 10.40
C GLY A 193 -1.20 -11.16 11.49
N GLY A 194 -1.37 -10.22 12.42
CA GLY A 194 -0.46 -10.01 13.54
C GLY A 194 -0.93 -10.71 14.82
N VAL A 195 0.02 -11.18 15.63
CA VAL A 195 -0.22 -11.67 16.99
C VAL A 195 0.86 -11.14 17.94
N VAL A 196 0.50 -10.91 19.20
CA VAL A 196 1.40 -10.42 20.26
C VAL A 196 2.38 -11.46 20.80
N ILE A 197 2.55 -12.57 20.08
CA ILE A 197 3.45 -13.67 20.44
C ILE A 197 4.86 -13.35 19.90
N PRO A 198 5.92 -13.50 20.70
CA PRO A 198 7.28 -13.42 20.17
C PRO A 198 7.55 -14.48 19.10
N PRO A 199 8.32 -14.19 18.03
CA PRO A 199 8.48 -15.11 16.90
C PRO A 199 9.09 -16.48 17.27
N ASP A 200 9.93 -16.51 18.31
CA ASP A 200 10.53 -17.73 18.85
C ASP A 200 9.56 -18.56 19.71
N GLN A 201 8.41 -17.99 20.10
CA GLN A 201 7.37 -18.63 20.90
C GLN A 201 6.22 -19.19 20.06
N VAL A 202 6.17 -18.91 18.76
CA VAL A 202 5.18 -19.52 17.85
C VAL A 202 5.44 -21.02 17.74
N ARG A 203 4.40 -21.83 17.99
CA ARG A 203 4.45 -23.30 17.89
C ARG A 203 3.75 -23.81 16.64
N SER A 204 2.58 -23.27 16.33
CA SER A 204 1.81 -23.71 15.15
C SER A 204 0.92 -22.62 14.60
N VAL A 205 0.65 -22.72 13.29
CA VAL A 205 -0.33 -21.92 12.56
C VAL A 205 -1.40 -22.88 12.04
N GLU A 206 -2.64 -22.68 12.46
CA GLU A 206 -3.81 -23.46 12.05
C GLU A 206 -4.78 -22.59 11.26
N ILE A 207 -5.30 -23.12 10.16
CA ILE A 207 -6.51 -22.62 9.53
C ILE A 207 -7.65 -23.55 9.91
N ARG A 208 -8.73 -22.96 10.42
CA ARG A 208 -9.98 -23.65 10.72
C ARG A 208 -11.16 -22.77 10.33
N THR A 209 -12.34 -23.37 10.21
CA THR A 209 -13.57 -22.59 10.08
C THR A 209 -13.92 -21.91 11.40
N VAL A 210 -14.69 -20.82 11.37
CA VAL A 210 -15.21 -20.16 12.58
C VAL A 210 -16.11 -21.08 13.41
N GLN A 211 -16.63 -22.17 12.83
CA GLN A 211 -17.35 -23.22 13.55
C GLN A 211 -16.41 -24.25 14.22
N GLY A 212 -15.10 -24.03 14.19
CA GLY A 212 -14.09 -24.88 14.84
C GLY A 212 -13.68 -26.11 14.02
N LYS A 213 -14.19 -26.28 12.79
CA LYS A 213 -13.76 -27.38 11.92
C LYS A 213 -12.36 -27.12 11.37
N HIS A 214 -11.45 -28.03 11.65
CA HIS A 214 -10.07 -28.02 11.15
C HIS A 214 -10.00 -28.01 9.60
N VAL A 215 -9.04 -27.25 9.06
CA VAL A 215 -8.71 -27.23 7.62
C VAL A 215 -7.28 -27.71 7.38
N VAL A 216 -6.29 -27.06 7.99
CA VAL A 216 -4.86 -27.42 7.86
C VAL A 216 -4.03 -26.79 8.98
N THR A 217 -3.01 -27.50 9.48
CA THR A 217 -2.07 -26.98 10.48
C THR A 217 -0.62 -27.16 10.05
N ALA A 218 0.18 -26.11 10.23
CA ALA A 218 1.63 -26.13 10.12
C ALA A 218 2.27 -25.97 11.51
N THR A 219 3.24 -26.83 11.82
CA THR A 219 4.09 -26.69 13.02
C THR A 219 5.34 -25.92 12.64
N ILE A 220 5.73 -24.94 13.47
CA ILE A 220 6.85 -24.00 13.23
C ILE A 220 8.11 -24.39 14.00
#